data_AF-A0A6A3IE96-F1
#
_entry.id   AF-A0A6A3IE96-F1
#
_cell.length_a   1.000
_cell.length_b   1.000
_cell.length_c   1.000
_cell.angle_alpha   90.00
_cell.angle_beta   90.00
_cell.angle_gamma   90.00
#
_symmetry.space_group_name_H-M   'P 1'
#
loop_
_entity.id
_entity.type
_entity.pdbx_description
1 polymer ?
#
loop_
_entity_poly.entity_id
_entity_poly.type
_entity_poly.pdbx_seq_one_letter_code
_entity_poly.pdbx_strand_id
1 'polypeptide(L)'
;MQVQLKTAWRKARLRSGGRVGFILELYIYVPKPAEQATSLRRATAARVQEQMPRVAEVLREQGIAAGPASQTYMAVTQASLPEGAPLVVPDNTTFRQLLHVDTQQTAMDESQSTEQQLASAEYHLVRVKIQDVPVAMQVNVSDLRAALGLPSYSLRPRFRAPTNVTTPAPAVNMEDTDHQDA
;
A
#
# COMPACT_ATOMS: atom_id res chain seq x y z
N MET A 1 -50.91 -2.71 -16.15
CA MET A 1 -50.96 -4.17 -16.36
C MET A 1 -52.36 -4.71 -16.64
N GLN A 2 -53.39 -4.41 -15.83
CA GLN A 2 -54.76 -4.93 -16.03
C GLN A 2 -55.37 -4.65 -17.43
N VAL A 3 -55.12 -3.48 -18.01
CA VAL A 3 -55.67 -3.09 -19.32
C VAL A 3 -55.07 -3.90 -20.47
N GLN A 4 -53.76 -4.19 -20.42
CA GLN A 4 -53.07 -4.98 -21.43
C GLN A 4 -53.51 -6.45 -21.38
N LEU A 5 -53.67 -7.01 -20.17
CA LEU A 5 -54.19 -8.36 -19.99
C LEU A 5 -55.62 -8.49 -20.54
N LYS A 6 -56.52 -7.55 -20.21
CA LYS A 6 -57.89 -7.54 -20.74
C LYS A 6 -57.92 -7.47 -22.26
N THR A 7 -57.01 -6.72 -22.86
CA THR A 7 -56.90 -6.57 -24.31
C THR A 7 -56.38 -7.86 -24.99
N ALA A 8 -55.36 -8.50 -24.41
CA ALA A 8 -54.83 -9.78 -24.89
C ALA A 8 -55.90 -10.89 -24.82
N TRP A 9 -56.63 -10.98 -23.71
CA TRP A 9 -57.74 -11.91 -23.53
C TRP A 9 -58.88 -11.68 -24.53
N ARG A 10 -59.25 -10.43 -24.79
CA ARG A 10 -60.27 -10.09 -25.79
C ARG A 10 -59.86 -10.52 -27.19
N LYS A 11 -58.59 -10.34 -27.58
CA LYS A 11 -58.06 -10.75 -28.90
C LYS A 11 -57.98 -12.27 -29.05
N ALA A 12 -57.59 -12.99 -28.00
CA ALA A 12 -57.58 -14.45 -28.00
C ALA A 12 -59.00 -15.04 -28.19
N ARG A 13 -60.01 -14.43 -27.57
CA ARG A 13 -61.43 -14.84 -27.67
C ARG A 13 -62.02 -14.66 -29.07
N LEU A 14 -61.44 -13.82 -29.92
CA LEU A 14 -61.94 -13.51 -31.27
C LEU A 14 -61.43 -14.50 -32.34
N ARG A 15 -60.57 -15.46 -31.99
CA ARG A 15 -60.07 -16.46 -32.95
C ARG A 15 -61.14 -17.53 -33.20
N SER A 16 -61.74 -17.50 -34.39
CA SER A 16 -62.88 -18.33 -34.83
C SER A 16 -62.54 -19.79 -35.21
N GLY A 17 -61.62 -20.44 -34.51
CA GLY A 17 -61.23 -21.83 -34.77
C GLY A 17 -61.29 -22.63 -33.48
N GLY A 18 -62.31 -23.47 -33.32
CA GLY A 18 -62.70 -24.12 -32.06
C GLY A 18 -61.75 -25.20 -31.51
N ARG A 19 -60.42 -25.04 -31.56
CA ARG A 19 -59.45 -25.94 -30.89
C ARG A 19 -57.99 -25.47 -30.95
N VAL A 20 -57.69 -24.22 -30.60
CA VAL A 20 -56.28 -23.82 -30.46
C VAL A 20 -56.09 -23.05 -29.16
N GLY A 21 -55.53 -23.72 -28.15
CA GLY A 21 -55.03 -23.07 -26.96
C GLY A 21 -54.01 -21.99 -27.35
N PHE A 22 -53.94 -20.91 -26.57
CA PHE A 22 -52.93 -19.87 -26.76
C PHE A 22 -52.04 -19.80 -25.52
N ILE A 23 -50.76 -19.49 -25.73
CA ILE A 23 -49.78 -19.32 -24.66
C ILE A 23 -49.59 -17.82 -24.46
N LEU A 24 -49.69 -17.37 -23.20
CA LEU A 24 -49.36 -16.02 -22.79
C LEU A 24 -48.06 -16.08 -21.98
N GLU A 25 -46.96 -15.63 -22.57
CA GLU A 25 -45.72 -15.42 -21.83
C GLU A 25 -45.75 -14.06 -21.16
N LEU A 26 -45.65 -14.07 -19.84
CA LEU A 26 -45.67 -12.87 -19.02
C LEU A 26 -44.29 -12.61 -18.43
N TYR A 27 -43.63 -11.55 -18.89
CA TYR A 27 -42.38 -11.08 -18.33
C TYR A 27 -42.67 -9.97 -17.32
N ILE A 28 -42.52 -10.28 -16.03
CA ILE A 28 -42.64 -9.31 -14.94
C ILE A 28 -41.24 -8.84 -14.59
N TYR A 29 -40.97 -7.55 -14.77
CA TYR A 29 -39.76 -6.94 -14.26
C TYR A 29 -39.95 -6.69 -12.76
N VAL A 30 -39.30 -7.52 -11.94
CA VAL A 30 -39.15 -7.25 -10.51
C VAL A 30 -37.85 -6.47 -10.34
N PRO A 31 -37.89 -5.19 -9.92
CA PRO A 31 -36.66 -4.47 -9.65
C PRO A 31 -35.88 -5.22 -8.57
N LYS A 32 -34.60 -5.49 -8.85
CA LYS A 32 -33.70 -6.09 -7.87
C LYS A 32 -33.77 -5.21 -6.61
N PRO A 33 -34.06 -5.76 -5.41
CA PRO A 33 -33.95 -4.97 -4.19
C PRO A 33 -32.55 -4.38 -4.16
N ALA A 34 -32.43 -3.08 -3.86
CA ALA A 34 -31.16 -2.36 -3.90
C ALA A 34 -30.12 -3.21 -3.16
N GLU A 35 -29.21 -3.83 -3.92
CA GLU A 35 -28.10 -4.53 -3.32
C GLU A 35 -27.39 -3.50 -2.44
N GLN A 36 -27.26 -3.79 -1.15
CA GLN A 36 -26.31 -3.08 -0.29
C GLN A 36 -25.01 -3.06 -1.08
N ALA A 37 -24.57 -1.86 -1.49
CA ALA A 37 -23.53 -1.68 -2.51
C ALA A 37 -22.39 -2.67 -2.30
N THR A 38 -22.37 -3.73 -3.11
CA THR A 38 -21.39 -4.82 -3.08
C THR A 38 -20.09 -4.39 -3.78
N SER A 39 -19.98 -3.13 -4.19
CA SER A 39 -18.82 -2.62 -4.89
C SER A 39 -17.74 -2.19 -3.90
N LEU A 40 -16.57 -2.82 -4.04
CA LEU A 40 -15.31 -2.28 -3.57
C LEU A 40 -15.26 -0.78 -3.84
N ARG A 41 -14.95 0.00 -2.81
CA ARG A 41 -14.84 1.45 -2.88
C ARG A 41 -13.39 1.83 -3.11
N ARG A 42 -13.16 3.05 -3.60
CA ARG A 42 -11.81 3.62 -3.65
C ARG A 42 -11.31 3.85 -2.22
N ALA A 43 -10.10 3.37 -1.94
CA ALA A 43 -9.33 3.78 -0.76
C ALA A 43 -8.78 5.20 -0.98
N THR A 44 -9.56 6.22 -0.60
CA THR A 44 -9.09 7.61 -0.61
C THR A 44 -8.17 7.87 0.58
N ALA A 45 -7.26 8.85 0.46
CA ALA A 45 -6.32 9.20 1.53
C ALA A 45 -7.02 9.46 2.87
N ALA A 46 -8.14 10.19 2.86
CA ALA A 46 -8.93 10.46 4.06
C ALA A 46 -9.45 9.17 4.73
N ARG A 47 -9.96 8.21 3.94
CA ARG A 47 -10.47 6.93 4.47
C ARG A 47 -9.35 6.05 4.98
N VAL A 48 -8.21 6.02 4.29
CA VAL A 48 -7.02 5.29 4.77
C VAL A 48 -6.57 5.86 6.11
N GLN A 49 -6.47 7.19 6.22
CA GLN A 49 -6.08 7.87 7.46
C GLN A 49 -7.06 7.61 8.61
N GLU A 50 -8.36 7.53 8.32
CA GLU A 50 -9.39 7.16 9.30
C GLU A 50 -9.25 5.71 9.79
N GLN A 51 -8.87 4.77 8.90
CA GLN A 51 -8.70 3.36 9.28
C GLN A 51 -7.39 3.09 10.02
N MET A 52 -6.34 3.90 9.83
CA MET A 52 -5.02 3.70 10.44
C MET A 52 -5.04 3.47 11.95
N PRO A 53 -5.69 4.30 12.80
CA PRO A 53 -5.71 4.06 14.25
C PRO A 53 -6.44 2.76 14.61
N ARG A 54 -7.52 2.42 13.91
CA ARG A 54 -8.30 1.19 14.14
C ARG A 54 -7.49 -0.05 13.79
N VAL A 55 -6.76 0.02 12.67
CA VAL A 55 -5.84 -1.04 12.22
C VAL A 55 -4.73 -1.25 13.23
N ALA A 56 -4.09 -0.17 13.70
CA ALA A 56 -3.04 -0.24 14.69
C ALA A 56 -3.52 -0.87 16.01
N GLU A 57 -4.74 -0.52 16.45
CA GLU A 57 -5.36 -1.10 17.63
C GLU A 57 -5.61 -2.61 17.48
N VAL A 58 -6.22 -3.05 16.37
CA VAL A 58 -6.48 -4.48 16.12
C VAL A 58 -5.19 -5.29 16.03
N LEU A 59 -4.17 -4.77 15.36
CA LEU A 59 -2.87 -5.46 15.25
C LEU A 59 -2.20 -5.59 16.62
N ARG A 60 -2.29 -4.56 17.47
CA ARG A 60 -1.81 -4.60 18.85
C ARG A 60 -2.58 -5.61 19.69
N GLU A 61 -3.91 -5.64 19.60
CA GLU A 61 -4.75 -6.59 20.34
C GLU A 61 -4.48 -8.05 19.95
N GLN A 62 -4.17 -8.31 18.69
CA GLN A 62 -3.82 -9.63 18.18
C GLN A 62 -2.35 -10.00 18.39
N GLY A 63 -1.55 -9.12 19.03
CA GLY A 63 -0.13 -9.36 19.29
C GLY A 63 0.74 -9.43 18.04
N ILE A 64 0.30 -8.81 16.94
CA ILE A 64 1.01 -8.81 15.66
C ILE A 64 1.96 -7.63 15.63
N ALA A 65 3.27 -7.92 15.55
CA ALA A 65 4.32 -6.92 15.37
C ALA A 65 4.34 -6.37 13.93
N ALA A 66 3.32 -5.58 13.59
CA ALA A 66 3.17 -4.96 12.28
C ALA A 66 3.80 -3.57 12.25
N GLY A 67 4.70 -3.33 11.29
CA GLY A 67 5.30 -2.03 11.05
C GLY A 67 4.52 -1.19 10.04
N PRO A 68 5.10 -0.06 9.60
CA PRO A 68 4.43 0.91 8.74
C PRO A 68 3.89 0.33 7.43
N ALA A 69 4.61 -0.62 6.81
CA ALA A 69 4.21 -1.18 5.53
C ALA A 69 2.98 -2.08 5.67
N SER A 70 2.97 -2.97 6.66
CA SER A 70 1.84 -3.86 6.95
C SER A 70 0.60 -3.09 7.39
N GLN A 71 0.77 -2.09 8.27
CA GLN A 71 -0.35 -1.25 8.72
C GLN A 71 -0.97 -0.47 7.55
N THR A 72 -0.15 0.12 6.68
CA THR A 72 -0.63 0.88 5.52
C THR A 72 -1.40 -0.03 4.56
N TYR A 73 -0.88 -1.23 4.28
CA TYR A 73 -1.58 -2.21 3.43
C TYR A 73 -2.94 -2.61 4.02
N MET A 74 -2.99 -2.90 5.31
CA MET A 74 -4.24 -3.27 5.97
C MET A 74 -5.24 -2.11 5.98
N ALA A 75 -4.80 -0.87 6.20
CA ALA A 75 -5.66 0.29 6.14
C ALA A 75 -6.19 0.58 4.72
N VAL A 76 -5.37 0.40 3.68
CA VAL A 76 -5.82 0.51 2.27
C VAL A 76 -6.85 -0.57 1.94
N THR A 77 -6.60 -1.81 2.38
CA THR A 77 -7.52 -2.93 2.18
C THR A 77 -8.85 -2.65 2.87
N GLN A 78 -8.83 -2.23 4.14
CA GLN A 78 -10.04 -1.87 4.89
C GLN A 78 -10.76 -0.66 4.30
N ALA A 79 -10.05 0.38 3.89
CA ALA A 79 -10.64 1.57 3.27
C ALA A 79 -11.32 1.24 1.93
N SER A 80 -10.95 0.14 1.28
CA SER A 80 -11.60 -0.32 0.05
C SER A 80 -12.91 -1.07 0.31
N LEU A 81 -13.18 -1.46 1.55
CA LEU A 81 -14.42 -2.16 1.93
C LEU A 81 -15.59 -1.19 2.15
N PRO A 82 -16.84 -1.69 2.05
CA PRO A 82 -18.02 -0.94 2.43
C PRO A 82 -18.02 -0.59 3.92
N GLU A 83 -18.79 0.43 4.27
CA GLU A 83 -18.93 0.90 5.65
C GLU A 83 -19.61 -0.17 6.51
N GLY A 84 -19.08 -0.40 7.72
CA GLY A 84 -19.51 -1.48 8.59
C GLY A 84 -18.87 -2.85 8.32
N ALA A 85 -17.97 -2.97 7.33
CA ALA A 85 -17.21 -4.20 7.14
C ALA A 85 -16.34 -4.50 8.37
N PRO A 86 -16.30 -5.77 8.83
CA PRO A 86 -15.49 -6.16 9.98
C PRO A 86 -14.01 -5.92 9.68
N LEU A 87 -13.28 -5.41 10.67
CA LEU A 87 -11.84 -5.23 10.56
C LEU A 87 -11.17 -6.57 10.86
N VAL A 88 -10.62 -7.22 9.83
CA VAL A 88 -9.98 -8.53 9.93
C VAL A 88 -8.55 -8.43 9.43
N VAL A 89 -7.62 -9.07 10.14
CA VAL A 89 -6.22 -9.14 9.71
C VAL A 89 -6.13 -9.99 8.44
N PRO A 90 -5.55 -9.47 7.34
CA PRO A 90 -5.42 -10.22 6.11
C PRO A 90 -4.49 -11.43 6.28
N ASP A 91 -4.95 -12.62 5.90
CA ASP A 91 -4.12 -13.83 5.86
C ASP A 91 -3.67 -14.16 4.42
N ASN A 92 -3.05 -13.19 3.75
CA ASN A 92 -2.55 -13.37 2.39
C ASN A 92 -1.01 -13.23 2.33
N THR A 93 -0.43 -13.68 1.21
CA THR A 93 1.02 -13.68 1.00
C THR A 93 1.62 -12.29 1.06
N THR A 94 0.94 -11.29 0.50
CA THR A 94 1.39 -9.88 0.52
C THR A 94 1.51 -9.37 1.95
N PHE A 95 0.52 -9.59 2.81
CA PHE A 95 0.57 -9.15 4.20
C PHE A 95 1.71 -9.82 4.97
N ARG A 96 1.91 -11.13 4.80
CA ARG A 96 3.04 -11.85 5.41
C ARG A 96 4.41 -11.33 4.92
N GLN A 97 4.52 -11.01 3.63
CA GLN A 97 5.74 -10.41 3.08
C GLN A 97 6.00 -9.02 3.66
N LEU A 98 4.96 -8.20 3.82
CA LEU A 98 5.10 -6.88 4.43
C LEU A 98 5.50 -6.96 5.90
N LEU A 99 4.99 -7.95 6.65
CA LEU A 99 5.44 -8.20 8.03
C LEU A 99 6.93 -8.54 8.06
N HIS A 100 7.41 -9.33 7.10
CA HIS A 100 8.83 -9.63 6.97
C HIS A 100 9.65 -8.38 6.63
N VAL A 101 9.19 -7.54 5.69
CA VAL A 101 9.84 -6.27 5.34
C VAL A 101 9.93 -5.35 6.56
N ASP A 102 8.83 -5.20 7.32
CA ASP A 102 8.82 -4.39 8.53
C ASP A 102 9.83 -4.91 9.57
N THR A 103 9.91 -6.24 9.74
CA THR A 103 10.90 -6.87 10.64
C THR A 103 12.34 -6.58 10.19
N GLN A 104 12.63 -6.69 8.89
CA GLN A 104 13.94 -6.38 8.34
C GLN A 104 14.28 -4.89 8.50
N GLN A 105 13.30 -4.01 8.29
CA GLN A 105 13.48 -2.57 8.46
C GLN A 105 13.84 -2.23 9.91
N THR A 106 13.14 -2.79 10.89
CA THR A 106 13.47 -2.58 12.31
C THR A 106 14.89 -3.06 12.64
N ALA A 107 15.29 -4.25 12.18
CA ALA A 107 16.65 -4.75 12.39
C ALA A 107 17.72 -3.87 11.73
N MET A 108 17.41 -3.33 10.55
CA MET A 108 18.28 -2.38 9.85
C MET A 108 18.39 -1.05 10.61
N ASP A 109 17.28 -0.50 11.09
CA ASP A 109 17.24 0.76 11.84
C ASP A 109 18.00 0.65 13.18
N GLU A 110 17.86 -0.47 13.89
CA GLU A 110 18.61 -0.75 15.12
C GLU A 110 20.13 -0.84 14.85
N SER A 111 20.52 -1.59 13.82
CA SER A 111 21.92 -1.72 13.41
C SER A 111 22.50 -0.37 12.98
N GLN A 112 21.72 0.42 12.24
CA GLN A 112 22.11 1.76 11.81
C GLN A 112 22.27 2.71 12.99
N SER A 113 21.35 2.74 13.95
CA SER A 113 21.42 3.66 15.09
C SER A 113 22.67 3.42 15.93
N THR A 114 23.01 2.16 16.20
CA THR A 114 24.21 1.76 16.96
C THR A 114 25.49 2.15 16.23
N GLU A 115 25.54 1.90 14.93
CA GLU A 115 26.74 2.18 14.14
C GLU A 115 26.87 3.65 13.75
N GLN A 116 25.77 4.38 13.63
CA GLN A 116 25.79 5.82 13.38
C GLN A 116 26.25 6.57 14.63
N GLN A 117 25.91 6.11 15.83
CA GLN A 117 26.51 6.60 17.06
C GLN A 117 28.04 6.41 17.03
N LEU A 118 28.52 5.21 16.68
CA LEU A 118 29.96 4.95 16.52
C LEU A 118 30.58 5.84 15.43
N ALA A 119 29.99 5.92 14.24
CA ALA A 119 30.51 6.72 13.13
C ALA A 119 30.45 8.25 13.38
N SER A 120 29.55 8.69 14.26
CA SER A 120 29.46 10.08 14.70
C SER A 120 30.41 10.42 15.86
N ALA A 121 31.10 9.41 16.41
CA ALA A 121 32.07 9.64 17.47
C ALA A 121 33.22 10.52 16.95
N GLU A 122 33.52 11.56 17.70
CA GLU A 122 34.58 12.51 17.38
C GLU A 122 35.96 11.81 17.34
N TYR A 123 36.17 10.82 18.21
CA TYR A 123 37.40 10.04 18.31
C TYR A 123 37.16 8.57 17.99
N HIS A 124 38.08 7.98 17.22
CA HIS A 124 38.06 6.55 16.88
C HIS A 124 39.41 5.89 17.17
N LEU A 125 39.36 4.62 17.58
CA LEU A 125 40.56 3.85 17.86
C LEU A 125 41.21 3.39 16.55
N VAL A 126 42.38 3.95 16.26
CA VAL A 126 43.18 3.59 15.09
C VAL A 126 44.43 2.85 15.55
N ARG A 127 44.76 1.77 14.84
CA ARG A 127 46.03 1.05 15.05
C ARG A 127 47.09 1.66 14.15
N VAL A 128 48.14 2.19 14.76
CA VAL A 128 49.32 2.72 14.05
C VAL A 128 50.55 1.94 14.48
N LYS A 129 51.59 1.91 13.64
CA LYS A 129 52.89 1.34 14.02
C LYS A 129 53.82 2.45 14.48
N ILE A 130 54.37 2.30 15.69
CA ILE A 130 55.43 3.16 16.22
C ILE A 130 56.62 2.26 16.50
N GLN A 131 57.76 2.50 15.83
CA GLN A 131 58.97 1.67 15.97
C GLN A 131 58.67 0.17 15.78
N ASP A 132 57.91 -0.17 14.73
CA ASP A 132 57.41 -1.52 14.41
C ASP A 132 56.48 -2.19 15.44
N VAL A 133 56.12 -1.50 16.52
CA VAL A 133 55.13 -1.98 17.50
C VAL A 133 53.74 -1.43 17.15
N PRO A 134 52.70 -2.29 17.01
CA PRO A 134 51.34 -1.83 16.81
C PRO A 134 50.77 -1.22 18.10
N VAL A 135 50.44 0.07 18.05
CA VAL A 135 49.81 0.82 19.15
C VAL A 135 48.41 1.25 18.72
N ALA A 136 47.43 1.04 19.60
CA ALA A 136 46.07 1.52 19.41
C ALA A 136 45.93 2.90 20.07
N MET A 137 45.50 3.92 19.32
CA MET A 137 45.33 5.28 19.81
C MET A 137 44.00 5.88 19.35
N GLN A 138 43.40 6.73 20.19
CA GLN A 138 42.21 7.49 19.85
C GLN A 138 42.61 8.68 18.96
N VAL A 139 42.06 8.75 17.76
CA VAL A 139 42.35 9.80 16.78
C VAL A 139 41.07 10.56 16.44
N ASN A 140 41.15 11.89 16.41
CA ASN A 140 40.05 12.74 15.99
C ASN A 140 39.76 12.52 14.49
N VAL A 141 38.50 12.24 14.15
CA VAL A 141 38.10 11.89 12.78
C VAL A 141 38.12 13.09 11.84
N SER A 142 37.79 14.30 12.31
CA SER A 142 37.85 15.50 11.46
C SER A 142 39.29 15.84 11.07
N ASP A 143 40.22 15.75 12.01
CA ASP A 143 41.65 16.03 11.74
C ASP A 143 42.24 14.97 10.82
N LEU A 144 41.92 13.69 11.04
CA LEU A 144 42.35 12.60 10.18
C LEU A 144 41.79 12.76 8.75
N ARG A 145 40.52 13.15 8.61
CA ARG A 145 39.92 13.43 7.29
C ARG A 145 40.59 14.62 6.60
N ALA A 146 40.84 15.71 7.33
CA ALA A 146 41.52 16.88 6.80
C ALA A 146 42.94 16.55 6.32
N ALA A 147 43.70 15.79 7.11
CA ALA A 147 45.05 15.35 6.76
C ALA A 147 45.07 14.43 5.52
N LEU A 148 44.04 13.62 5.32
CA LEU A 148 43.90 12.71 4.18
C LEU A 148 43.18 13.33 2.97
N GLY A 149 42.76 14.60 3.04
CA GLY A 149 41.98 15.24 1.98
C GLY A 149 40.60 14.62 1.75
N LEU A 150 40.03 13.97 2.76
CA LEU A 150 38.72 13.34 2.70
C LEU A 150 37.60 14.35 3.03
N PRO A 151 36.40 14.20 2.43
CA PRO A 151 35.27 15.06 2.75
C PRO A 151 34.81 14.91 4.20
N SER A 152 34.15 15.95 4.72
CA SER A 152 33.58 15.98 6.07
C SER A 152 32.38 15.03 6.26
N TYR A 153 31.87 14.44 5.18
CA TYR A 153 30.79 13.46 5.18
C TYR A 153 31.29 12.04 4.86
N SER A 154 30.52 11.02 5.25
CA SER A 154 30.86 9.62 4.97
C SER A 154 30.74 9.30 3.47
N LEU A 155 31.75 8.65 2.90
CA LEU A 155 31.76 8.21 1.49
C LEU A 155 30.92 6.95 1.22
N ARG A 156 30.64 6.17 2.26
CA ARG A 156 29.83 4.93 2.18
C ARG A 156 28.74 4.95 3.25
N PRO A 157 27.75 5.86 3.15
CA PRO A 157 26.57 5.76 4.01
C PRO A 157 25.83 4.45 3.65
N ARG A 158 25.49 3.64 4.65
CA ARG A 158 24.79 2.35 4.43
C ARG A 158 23.45 2.53 3.73
N PHE A 159 22.75 3.61 4.07
CA PHE A 159 21.58 4.06 3.35
C PHE A 159 21.89 5.40 2.71
N ARG A 160 21.91 5.43 1.37
CA ARG A 160 21.89 6.69 0.65
C ARG A 160 20.43 7.10 0.59
N ALA A 161 20.02 8.04 1.45
CA ALA A 161 18.70 8.64 1.33
C ALA A 161 18.49 9.06 -0.14
N PRO A 162 17.27 8.87 -0.68
CA PRO A 162 16.94 9.38 -2.00
C PRO A 162 17.46 10.81 -2.07
N THR A 163 18.31 11.07 -3.06
CA THR A 163 18.80 12.43 -3.24
C THR A 163 17.55 13.28 -3.42
N ASN A 164 17.40 14.35 -2.63
CA ASN A 164 16.35 15.35 -2.85
C ASN A 164 16.69 16.10 -4.15
N VAL A 165 16.68 15.37 -5.27
CA VAL A 165 16.59 15.94 -6.59
C VAL A 165 15.12 16.28 -6.67
N THR A 166 14.79 17.55 -6.42
CA THR A 166 13.53 18.12 -6.87
C THR A 166 13.53 17.98 -8.38
N THR A 167 13.14 16.81 -8.87
CA THR A 167 12.83 16.61 -10.26
C THR A 167 11.40 17.13 -10.33
N PRO A 168 11.18 18.38 -10.79
CA PRO A 168 9.82 18.87 -10.93
C PRO A 168 9.05 17.86 -11.78
N ALA A 169 7.86 17.50 -11.34
CA ALA A 169 6.95 16.73 -12.19
C ALA A 169 6.86 17.48 -13.54
N PRO A 170 6.93 16.77 -14.68
CA PRO A 170 6.85 17.42 -15.97
C PRO A 170 5.60 18.29 -16.01
N ALA A 171 5.79 19.59 -16.27
CA ALA A 171 4.70 20.58 -16.24
C ALA A 171 3.68 20.38 -17.37
N VAL A 172 4.06 19.57 -18.38
CA VAL A 172 3.29 19.31 -19.59
C VAL A 172 3.18 17.80 -19.75
N ASN A 173 1.96 17.31 -19.98
CA ASN A 173 1.72 15.92 -20.36
C ASN A 173 2.39 15.68 -21.72
N MET A 174 3.39 14.81 -21.78
CA MET A 174 4.00 14.41 -23.04
C MET A 174 3.14 13.31 -23.66
N GLU A 175 2.70 13.50 -24.91
CA GLU A 175 2.02 12.44 -25.64
C GLU A 175 2.97 11.26 -25.86
N ASP A 176 2.49 10.07 -25.52
CA ASP A 176 3.21 8.81 -25.73
C ASP A 176 3.20 8.49 -27.23
N THR A 177 4.15 9.08 -27.94
CA THR A 177 4.29 8.99 -29.40
C THR A 177 4.95 7.69 -29.86
N ASP A 178 5.74 7.06 -28.99
CA ASP A 178 6.46 5.81 -29.28
C ASP A 178 5.53 4.58 -29.39
N HIS A 179 4.31 4.68 -28.86
CA HIS A 179 3.32 3.60 -28.85
C HIS A 179 2.11 3.88 -29.76
N GLN A 180 2.18 4.91 -30.62
CA GLN A 180 1.07 5.28 -31.50
C GLN A 180 0.96 4.41 -32.76
N ASP A 181 2.03 3.69 -33.13
CA ASP A 181 2.05 2.80 -34.28
C ASP A 181 2.33 1.35 -33.86
N ALA A 182 1.29 0.65 -33.38
CA ALA A 182 1.25 -0.81 -33.29
C ALA A 182 -0.12 -1.35 -33.72
#